data_AF-A0A7S0ZM40-F1
#
_entry.id   AF-A0A7S0ZM40-F1
#
_cell.length_a   1.000
_cell.length_b   1.000
_cell.length_c   1.000
_cell.angle_alpha   90.00
_cell.angle_beta   90.00
_cell.angle_gamma   90.00
#
_symmetry.space_group_name_H-M   'P 1'
#
loop_
_entity.id
_entity.type
_entity.pdbx_description
1 polymer ?
#
loop_
_entity_poly.entity_id
_entity_poly.type
_entity_poly.pdbx_seq_one_letter_code
_entity_poly.pdbx_strand_id
1 'polypeptide(L)'
;GIFVNDALDVAHWDKAIVQQLEKERTGQALRELKELFALADEDDDSIISVRELEKFLRRDDVRAILVTLGLNISDARGFFRLLDVDDSGNVEIDKFVVGCLRLRGSAERIDFEIMGMEQRKHMSRLQESVNRMVELLARGSRLSQQRGSSITSVPRTSGICKIAQHVVHSPCSPSRPHPTV
;
A
#
# COMPACT_ATOMS: atom_id res chain seq x y z
N GLY A 1 -33.33 -8.72 37.32
CA GLY A 1 -32.30 -7.67 37.27
C GLY A 1 -32.04 -7.34 35.83
N ILE A 2 -32.36 -6.10 35.40
CA ILE A 2 -32.42 -5.70 33.98
C ILE A 2 -31.50 -4.49 33.69
N PHE A 3 -30.64 -4.08 34.63
CA PHE A 3 -29.97 -2.78 34.55
C PHE A 3 -28.46 -2.81 34.27
N VAL A 4 -27.88 -3.97 33.95
CA VAL A 4 -26.42 -4.09 33.76
C VAL A 4 -26.00 -4.04 32.28
N ASN A 5 -26.87 -4.40 31.33
CA ASN A 5 -26.54 -4.33 29.90
C ASN A 5 -26.60 -2.90 29.35
N ASP A 6 -27.60 -2.09 29.72
CA ASP A 6 -27.74 -0.72 29.22
C ASP A 6 -26.55 0.18 29.61
N ALA A 7 -25.97 -0.02 30.80
CA ALA A 7 -24.82 0.76 31.26
C ALA A 7 -23.53 0.45 30.49
N LEU A 8 -23.37 -0.78 29.99
CA LEU A 8 -22.23 -1.19 29.17
C LEU A 8 -22.35 -0.69 27.72
N ASP A 9 -23.57 -0.69 27.17
CA ASP A 9 -23.81 -0.17 25.81
C ASP A 9 -23.64 1.35 25.74
N VAL A 10 -24.11 2.11 26.74
CA VAL A 10 -23.91 3.58 26.78
C VAL A 10 -22.43 3.97 26.79
N ALA A 11 -21.58 3.26 27.53
CA ALA A 11 -20.13 3.51 27.55
C ALA A 11 -19.46 3.19 26.20
N HIS A 12 -19.96 2.20 25.47
CA HIS A 12 -19.48 1.85 24.14
C HIS A 12 -19.85 2.90 23.09
N TRP A 13 -21.08 3.44 23.15
CA TRP A 13 -21.53 4.53 22.28
C TRP A 13 -20.78 5.84 22.55
N ASP A 14 -20.56 6.20 23.81
CA ASP A 14 -19.75 7.38 24.16
C ASP A 14 -18.33 7.28 23.57
N LYS A 15 -17.69 6.12 23.70
CA LYS A 15 -16.37 5.90 23.11
C LYS A 15 -16.39 5.97 21.58
N ALA A 16 -17.39 5.37 20.92
CA ALA A 16 -17.52 5.40 19.48
C ALA A 16 -17.82 6.80 18.94
N ILE A 17 -18.66 7.57 19.64
CA ILE A 17 -18.99 8.98 19.32
C ILE A 17 -17.74 9.86 19.44
N VAL A 18 -16.98 9.71 20.53
CA VAL A 18 -15.72 10.46 20.72
C VAL A 18 -14.71 10.15 19.62
N GLN A 19 -14.53 8.85 19.29
CA GLN A 19 -13.63 8.43 18.21
C GLN A 19 -14.04 8.99 16.84
N GLN A 20 -15.34 8.98 16.54
CA GLN A 20 -15.86 9.51 15.28
C GLN A 20 -15.63 11.02 15.18
N LEU A 21 -15.92 11.77 16.25
CA LEU A 21 -15.71 13.21 16.31
C LEU A 21 -14.23 13.59 16.14
N GLU A 22 -13.32 12.83 16.75
CA GLU A 22 -11.88 13.04 16.59
C GLU A 22 -11.40 12.74 15.18
N LYS A 23 -11.94 11.69 14.53
CA LYS A 23 -11.63 11.38 13.13
C LYS A 23 -12.09 12.49 12.19
N GLU A 24 -13.28 13.03 12.41
CA GLU A 24 -13.80 14.15 11.62
C GLU A 24 -12.97 15.41 11.81
N ARG A 25 -12.58 15.74 13.06
CA ARG A 25 -11.69 16.85 13.36
C ARG A 25 -10.30 16.71 12.75
N THR A 26 -9.75 15.50 12.75
CA THR A 26 -8.45 15.22 12.14
C THR A 26 -8.55 15.30 10.62
N GLY A 27 -9.60 14.73 10.03
CA GLY A 27 -9.88 14.81 8.60
C GLY A 27 -10.10 16.24 8.10
N GLN A 28 -10.73 17.10 8.91
CA GLN A 28 -10.88 18.52 8.58
C GLN A 28 -9.53 19.25 8.61
N ALA A 29 -8.75 19.07 9.68
CA ALA A 29 -7.43 19.68 9.78
C ALA A 29 -6.48 19.22 8.67
N LEU A 30 -6.58 17.96 8.24
CA LEU A 30 -5.85 17.45 7.09
C LEU A 30 -6.16 18.21 5.79
N ARG A 31 -7.43 18.54 5.56
CA ARG A 31 -7.83 19.31 4.37
C ARG A 31 -7.29 20.74 4.42
N GLU A 32 -7.49 21.40 5.56
CA GLU A 32 -7.01 22.78 5.77
C GLU A 32 -5.48 22.87 5.68
N LEU A 33 -4.75 21.88 6.20
CA LEU A 33 -3.28 21.81 6.06
C LEU A 33 -2.83 21.59 4.61
N LYS A 34 -3.57 20.81 3.83
CA LYS A 34 -3.27 20.63 2.39
C LYS A 34 -3.53 21.90 1.59
N GLU A 35 -4.59 22.62 1.90
CA GLU A 35 -4.88 23.92 1.29
C GLU A 35 -3.80 24.96 1.65
N LEU A 36 -3.35 24.98 2.90
CA LEU A 36 -2.22 25.81 3.31
C LEU A 36 -0.93 25.43 2.59
N PHE A 37 -0.67 24.14 2.40
CA PHE A 37 0.49 23.67 1.66
C PHE A 37 0.46 24.19 0.21
N ALA A 38 -0.68 24.05 -0.48
CA ALA A 38 -0.84 24.55 -1.85
C ALA A 38 -0.73 26.09 -1.95
N LEU A 39 -0.94 26.81 -0.85
CA LEU A 39 -0.72 28.26 -0.81
C LEU A 39 0.76 28.63 -0.55
N ALA A 40 1.52 27.73 0.07
CA ALA A 40 2.94 27.92 0.37
C ALA A 40 3.84 27.51 -0.80
N ASP A 41 3.43 26.48 -1.54
CA ASP A 41 4.09 25.94 -2.74
C ASP A 41 3.80 26.85 -3.95
N GLU A 42 4.64 27.88 -4.15
CA GLU A 42 4.47 28.86 -5.23
C GLU A 42 4.83 28.28 -6.62
N ASP A 43 5.68 27.25 -6.67
CA ASP A 43 6.20 26.62 -7.88
C ASP A 43 5.56 25.26 -8.21
N ASP A 44 4.63 24.79 -7.39
CA ASP A 44 3.87 23.54 -7.53
C ASP A 44 4.81 22.32 -7.68
N ASP A 45 5.95 22.38 -6.99
CA ASP A 45 6.97 21.35 -7.02
C ASP A 45 6.76 20.28 -5.93
N SER A 46 5.68 20.43 -5.16
CA SER A 46 5.27 19.56 -4.05
C SER A 46 6.26 19.50 -2.89
N ILE A 47 7.18 20.47 -2.80
CA ILE A 47 8.10 20.64 -1.68
C ILE A 47 8.06 22.09 -1.18
N ILE A 48 8.42 22.29 0.09
CA ILE A 48 8.56 23.62 0.67
C ILE A 48 10.00 23.78 1.10
N SER A 49 10.69 24.76 0.51
CA SER A 49 12.00 25.18 0.96
C SER A 49 11.90 26.06 2.20
N VAL A 50 13.02 26.22 2.92
CA VAL A 50 13.11 27.16 4.06
C VAL A 50 12.67 28.57 3.66
N ARG A 51 12.92 28.97 2.42
CA ARG A 51 12.60 30.31 1.93
C ARG A 51 11.12 30.49 1.64
N GLU A 52 10.46 29.52 1.00
CA GLU A 52 8.99 29.54 0.87
C GLU A 52 8.37 29.58 2.26
N LEU A 53 8.81 28.71 3.18
CA LEU A 53 8.21 28.64 4.51
C LEU A 53 8.38 29.94 5.30
N GLU A 54 9.57 30.57 5.24
CA GLU A 54 9.79 31.87 5.88
C GLU A 54 8.91 32.97 5.29
N LYS A 55 8.69 33.00 3.96
CA LYS A 55 7.79 33.96 3.33
C LYS A 55 6.34 33.69 3.70
N PHE A 56 5.94 32.42 3.65
CA PHE A 56 4.60 31.95 3.97
C PHE A 56 4.20 32.32 5.40
N LEU A 57 5.08 32.05 6.37
CA LEU A 57 4.87 32.36 7.78
C LEU A 57 4.97 33.85 8.12
N ARG A 58 5.46 34.71 7.22
CA ARG A 58 5.41 36.18 7.42
C ARG A 58 4.03 36.75 7.14
N ARG A 59 3.15 36.01 6.45
CA ARG A 59 1.82 36.49 6.12
C ARG A 59 0.89 36.31 7.32
N ASP A 60 0.24 37.38 7.75
CA ASP A 60 -0.61 37.36 8.95
C ASP A 60 -1.90 36.55 8.77
N ASP A 61 -2.41 36.45 7.53
CA ASP A 61 -3.53 35.57 7.16
C ASP A 61 -3.19 34.10 7.43
N VAL A 62 -2.02 33.65 6.97
CA VAL A 62 -1.50 32.29 7.18
C VAL A 62 -1.28 32.00 8.66
N ARG A 63 -0.66 32.94 9.39
CA ARG A 63 -0.44 32.79 10.84
C ARG A 63 -1.77 32.66 11.60
N ALA A 64 -2.79 33.43 11.21
CA ALA A 64 -4.11 33.33 11.82
C ALA A 64 -4.73 31.93 11.59
N ILE A 65 -4.63 31.40 10.38
CA ILE A 65 -5.14 30.05 10.06
C ILE A 65 -4.38 28.98 10.86
N LEU A 66 -3.04 29.06 10.93
CA LEU A 66 -2.24 28.13 11.73
C LEU A 66 -2.63 28.16 13.21
N VAL A 67 -2.90 29.35 13.77
CA VAL A 67 -3.40 29.47 15.14
C VAL A 67 -4.78 28.82 15.31
N THR A 68 -5.70 28.97 14.34
CA THR A 68 -6.99 28.26 14.38
C THR A 68 -6.87 26.74 14.30
N LEU A 69 -5.81 26.25 13.65
CA LEU A 69 -5.43 24.84 13.62
C LEU A 69 -4.75 24.36 14.92
N GLY A 70 -4.50 25.26 15.88
CA GLY A 70 -3.82 24.97 17.14
C GLY A 70 -2.30 25.00 17.05
N LEU A 71 -1.74 25.63 16.02
CA LEU A 71 -0.30 25.75 15.78
C LEU A 71 0.15 27.19 16.04
N ASN A 72 0.90 27.38 17.12
CA ASN A 72 1.52 28.66 17.43
C ASN A 72 2.99 28.68 16.99
N ILE A 73 3.22 29.08 15.74
CA ILE A 73 4.57 29.11 15.15
C ILE A 73 5.13 30.52 15.25
N SER A 74 6.15 30.68 16.09
CA SER A 74 6.86 31.96 16.29
C SER A 74 8.21 32.03 15.56
N ASP A 75 8.84 30.88 15.31
CA ASP A 75 10.11 30.78 14.58
C ASP A 75 9.95 29.82 13.38
N ALA A 76 10.01 30.39 12.18
CA ALA A 76 9.92 29.64 10.93
C ALA A 76 11.06 28.64 10.76
N ARG A 77 12.29 28.99 11.18
CA ARG A 77 13.45 28.09 11.05
C ARG A 77 13.41 26.95 12.04
N GLY A 78 12.99 27.24 13.27
CA GLY A 78 12.76 26.22 14.30
C GLY A 78 11.66 25.25 13.88
N PHE A 79 10.57 25.76 13.32
CA PHE A 79 9.51 24.95 12.77
C PHE A 79 9.98 24.10 11.58
N PHE A 80 10.73 24.67 10.64
CA PHE A 80 11.32 23.93 9.52
C PHE A 80 12.16 22.73 9.99
N ARG A 81 13.07 22.95 10.94
CA ARG A 81 13.91 21.88 11.51
C ARG A 81 13.10 20.77 12.18
N LEU A 82 11.89 21.06 12.63
CA LEU A 82 11.02 20.06 13.23
C LEU A 82 10.29 19.21 12.18
N LEU A 83 10.08 19.77 10.99
CA LEU A 83 9.48 19.08 9.85
C LEU A 83 10.53 18.28 9.05
N ASP A 84 11.73 18.83 8.88
CA ASP A 84 12.84 18.24 8.13
C ASP A 84 13.70 17.31 9.01
N VAL A 85 13.12 16.18 9.40
CA VAL A 85 13.76 15.20 10.31
C VAL A 85 15.01 14.56 9.69
N ASP A 86 15.07 14.47 8.36
CA ASP A 86 16.15 13.89 7.58
C ASP A 86 17.19 14.91 7.09
N ASP A 87 17.07 16.18 7.50
CA ASP A 87 17.98 17.29 7.12
C ASP A 87 18.17 17.38 5.58
N SER A 88 17.10 17.08 4.85
CA SER A 88 17.06 17.10 3.40
C SER A 88 17.07 18.51 2.82
N GLY A 89 16.79 19.51 3.66
CA GLY A 89 16.70 20.91 3.29
C GLY A 89 15.38 21.28 2.62
N ASN A 90 14.45 20.33 2.46
CA ASN A 90 13.14 20.51 1.83
C ASN A 90 12.05 19.73 2.60
N VAL A 91 10.84 20.27 2.66
CA VAL A 91 9.71 19.62 3.34
C VAL A 91 8.65 19.24 2.32
N GLU A 92 8.49 17.94 2.07
CA GLU A 92 7.39 17.40 1.28
C GLU A 92 6.04 17.58 1.96
N ILE A 93 4.94 17.62 1.20
CA ILE A 93 3.57 17.74 1.70
C ILE A 93 3.24 16.75 2.82
N ASP A 94 3.65 15.49 2.67
CA ASP A 94 3.40 14.45 3.67
C ASP A 94 4.10 14.80 4.98
N LYS A 95 5.36 15.27 4.93
CA LYS A 95 6.15 15.69 6.10
C LYS A 95 5.56 16.93 6.76
N PHE A 96 5.12 17.92 5.97
CA PHE A 96 4.48 19.13 6.48
C PHE A 96 3.21 18.81 7.25
N VAL A 97 2.30 18.05 6.63
CA VAL A 97 1.02 17.68 7.22
C VAL A 97 1.22 16.86 8.49
N VAL A 98 2.09 15.85 8.43
CA VAL A 98 2.44 15.00 9.57
C VAL A 98 3.03 15.82 10.71
N GLY A 99 4.01 16.68 10.43
CA GLY A 99 4.67 17.47 11.45
C GLY A 99 3.75 18.51 12.09
N CYS A 100 2.87 19.14 11.31
CA CYS A 100 1.80 20.01 11.82
C CYS A 100 0.85 19.25 12.74
N LEU A 101 0.38 18.07 12.34
CA LEU A 101 -0.51 17.26 13.15
C LEU A 101 0.16 16.85 14.48
N ARG A 102 1.44 16.44 14.47
CA ARG A 102 2.19 16.10 15.68
C ARG A 102 2.30 17.29 16.64
N LEU A 103 2.61 18.47 16.11
CA LEU A 103 2.77 19.71 16.88
C LEU A 103 1.49 20.22 17.53
N ARG A 104 0.33 19.92 16.96
CA ARG A 104 -0.98 20.26 17.50
C ARG A 104 -1.31 19.52 18.82
N GLY A 105 -0.54 18.48 19.19
CA GLY A 105 -0.70 17.77 20.47
C GLY A 105 -1.61 16.54 20.43
N SER A 106 -2.06 16.08 19.26
CA SER A 106 -2.74 14.77 19.09
C SER A 106 -1.75 13.61 18.84
N ALA A 107 -0.49 13.77 19.27
CA ALA A 107 0.64 12.91 18.90
C ALA A 107 0.34 11.41 19.09
N GLU A 108 -0.32 11.01 20.19
CA GLU A 108 -0.57 9.60 20.49
C GLU A 108 -1.52 8.91 19.50
N ARG A 109 -2.47 9.64 18.90
CA ARG A 109 -3.44 9.08 17.94
C ARG A 109 -2.98 9.23 16.50
N ILE A 110 -2.25 10.30 16.22
CA ILE A 110 -1.68 10.58 14.91
C ILE A 110 -0.54 9.62 14.59
N ASP A 111 0.30 9.27 15.57
CA ASP A 111 1.40 8.31 15.34
C ASP A 111 0.85 6.94 14.87
N PHE A 112 -0.30 6.48 15.40
CA PHE A 112 -0.99 5.28 14.90
C PHE A 112 -1.55 5.46 13.48
N GLU A 113 -2.07 6.63 13.16
CA GLU A 113 -2.62 6.91 11.83
C GLU A 113 -1.51 7.04 10.77
N ILE A 114 -0.38 7.69 11.12
CA ILE A 114 0.84 7.75 10.33
C ILE A 114 1.42 6.36 10.12
N MET A 115 1.57 5.58 11.19
CA MET A 115 2.02 4.20 11.10
C MET A 115 1.10 3.39 10.19
N GLY A 116 -0.22 3.64 10.24
CA GLY A 116 -1.19 3.04 9.33
C GLY A 116 -1.01 3.46 7.87
N MET A 117 -0.71 4.74 7.60
CA MET A 117 -0.42 5.23 6.24
C MET A 117 0.89 4.66 5.69
N GLU A 118 1.96 4.67 6.49
CA GLU A 118 3.24 4.07 6.14
C GLU A 118 3.07 2.57 5.90
N GLN A 119 2.39 1.86 6.79
CA GLN A 119 2.11 0.43 6.62
C GLN A 119 1.36 0.15 5.32
N ARG A 120 0.37 0.96 4.94
CA ARG A 120 -0.34 0.82 3.65
C ARG A 120 0.62 1.03 2.47
N LYS A 121 1.47 2.05 2.50
CA LYS A 121 2.47 2.33 1.46
C LYS A 121 3.48 1.19 1.33
N HIS A 122 3.98 0.68 2.46
CA HIS A 122 4.86 -0.49 2.51
C HIS A 122 4.18 -1.75 1.97
N MET A 123 2.92 -1.99 2.33
CA MET A 123 2.14 -3.14 1.85
C MET A 123 1.91 -3.07 0.35
N SER A 124 1.58 -1.90 -0.21
CA SER A 124 1.45 -1.71 -1.65
C SER A 124 2.75 -2.02 -2.39
N ARG A 125 3.89 -1.51 -1.90
CA ARG A 125 5.23 -1.79 -2.49
C ARG A 125 5.60 -3.27 -2.43
N LEU A 126 5.29 -3.94 -1.32
CA LEU A 126 5.47 -5.39 -1.16
C LEU A 126 4.60 -6.17 -2.14
N GLN A 127 3.31 -5.81 -2.27
CA GLN A 127 2.39 -6.45 -3.19
C GLN A 127 2.87 -6.34 -4.64
N GLU A 128 3.34 -5.15 -5.05
CA GLU A 128 3.94 -4.97 -6.37
C GLU A 128 5.19 -5.83 -6.58
N SER A 129 6.06 -5.91 -5.57
CA SER A 129 7.27 -6.73 -5.64
C SER A 129 6.95 -8.22 -5.75
N VAL A 130 5.96 -8.71 -5.01
CA VAL A 130 5.47 -10.09 -5.09
C VAL A 130 4.89 -10.36 -6.47
N ASN A 131 4.05 -9.47 -6.99
CA ASN A 131 3.47 -9.61 -8.34
C ASN A 131 4.57 -9.69 -9.42
N ARG A 132 5.59 -8.83 -9.35
CA ARG A 132 6.75 -8.87 -10.24
C ARG A 132 7.50 -10.21 -10.15
N MET A 133 7.69 -10.73 -8.93
CA MET A 133 8.39 -12.00 -8.71
C MET A 133 7.62 -13.19 -9.29
N VAL A 134 6.30 -13.24 -9.05
CA VAL A 134 5.41 -14.27 -9.61
C VAL A 134 5.47 -14.24 -11.13
N GLU A 135 5.47 -13.05 -11.73
CA GLU A 135 5.56 -12.90 -13.19
C GLU A 135 6.91 -13.40 -13.75
N LEU A 136 8.02 -13.09 -13.09
CA LEU A 136 9.34 -13.58 -13.48
C LEU A 136 9.45 -15.11 -13.37
N LEU A 137 8.90 -15.71 -12.31
CA LEU A 137 8.86 -17.16 -12.16
C LEU A 137 7.99 -17.81 -13.25
N ALA A 138 6.82 -17.24 -13.55
CA ALA A 138 5.94 -17.73 -14.62
C ALA A 138 6.55 -17.64 -16.02
N ARG A 139 7.47 -16.69 -16.25
CA ARG A 139 8.28 -16.59 -17.48
C ARG A 139 9.40 -17.64 -17.50
N GLY A 140 10.07 -17.86 -16.37
CA GLY A 140 11.13 -18.87 -16.22
C GLY A 140 10.66 -20.31 -16.45
N SER A 141 9.47 -20.67 -15.94
CA SER A 141 8.90 -22.02 -16.11
C SER A 141 8.58 -22.37 -17.58
N ARG A 142 8.25 -21.37 -18.41
CA ARG A 142 7.99 -21.56 -19.86
C ARG A 142 9.27 -21.85 -20.65
N LEU A 143 10.38 -21.22 -20.25
CA LEU A 143 11.69 -21.43 -20.87
C LEU A 143 12.27 -22.81 -20.53
N SER A 144 12.00 -23.36 -19.34
CA SER A 144 12.39 -24.73 -18.99
C SER A 144 11.58 -25.81 -19.70
N GLN A 145 10.31 -25.55 -20.02
CA GLN A 145 9.43 -26.53 -20.69
C GLN A 145 9.76 -26.68 -22.19
N GLN A 146 10.28 -25.63 -22.84
CA GLN A 146 10.75 -25.71 -24.24
C GLN A 146 12.09 -26.47 -24.40
N ARG A 147 12.93 -26.56 -23.36
CA ARG A 147 14.22 -27.27 -23.42
C ARG A 147 14.12 -28.78 -23.14
N GLY A 148 13.02 -29.26 -22.54
CA GLY A 148 12.80 -30.68 -22.25
C GLY A 148 12.37 -31.54 -23.44
N SER A 149 12.04 -30.95 -24.59
CA SER A 149 11.47 -31.67 -25.74
C SER A 149 12.49 -32.08 -26.82
N SER A 150 13.79 -31.83 -26.65
CA SER A 150 14.78 -32.01 -27.74
C SER A 150 15.89 -33.04 -27.48
N ILE A 151 15.81 -33.89 -26.46
CA ILE A 151 16.89 -34.84 -26.13
C ILE A 151 16.41 -36.28 -25.90
N THR A 152 15.85 -36.91 -26.93
CA THR A 152 15.96 -38.38 -27.11
C THR A 152 15.85 -38.73 -28.60
N SER A 153 16.97 -38.67 -29.33
CA SER A 153 17.13 -39.40 -30.59
C SER A 153 18.49 -40.10 -30.58
N VAL A 154 18.51 -41.34 -30.11
CA VAL A 154 19.67 -42.24 -30.26
C VAL A 154 19.67 -42.76 -31.70
N PRO A 155 20.81 -42.76 -32.43
CA PRO A 155 20.83 -43.18 -33.82
C PRO A 155 20.84 -44.71 -33.90
N ARG A 156 19.91 -45.30 -34.65
CA ARG A 156 20.01 -46.69 -35.11
C ARG A 156 20.36 -46.69 -36.60
N THR A 157 21.60 -47.06 -36.89
CA THR A 157 22.12 -47.30 -38.24
C THR A 157 21.38 -48.46 -38.90
N SER A 158 21.08 -48.26 -40.19
CA SER A 158 20.39 -49.21 -41.08
C SER A 158 21.20 -50.49 -41.30
N GLY A 159 20.54 -51.66 -41.29
CA GLY A 159 21.19 -52.93 -41.59
C GLY A 159 20.30 -54.18 -41.50
N ILE A 160 19.49 -54.42 -42.55
CA ILE A 160 19.09 -55.73 -43.13
C ILE A 160 18.48 -56.85 -42.22
N CYS A 161 17.19 -57.18 -42.42
CA CYS A 161 16.63 -58.56 -42.48
C CYS A 161 15.11 -58.52 -42.75
N LYS A 162 14.64 -58.78 -43.98
CA LYS A 162 14.08 -60.05 -44.52
C LYS A 162 12.81 -60.61 -43.81
N ILE A 163 11.68 -60.44 -44.51
CA ILE A 163 10.64 -61.42 -44.91
C ILE A 163 10.17 -62.46 -43.88
N ALA A 164 8.87 -62.40 -43.52
CA ALA A 164 7.89 -63.51 -43.49
C ALA A 164 6.54 -62.95 -42.98
N GLN A 165 5.54 -62.68 -43.84
CA GLN A 165 4.47 -63.59 -44.29
C GLN A 165 3.59 -64.23 -43.19
N HIS A 166 2.31 -63.88 -43.31
CA HIS A 166 1.12 -64.75 -43.29
C HIS A 166 0.31 -64.98 -42.00
N VAL A 167 -0.94 -64.47 -42.09
CA VAL A 167 -2.25 -65.12 -41.85
C VAL A 167 -2.83 -65.04 -40.44
N VAL A 168 -3.80 -64.13 -40.22
CA VAL A 168 -5.28 -64.22 -40.37
C VAL A 168 -5.95 -64.95 -39.20
N HIS A 169 -6.80 -64.27 -38.44
CA HIS A 169 -8.27 -64.43 -38.43
C HIS A 169 -8.92 -63.62 -37.30
N SER A 170 -10.06 -63.03 -37.68
CA SER A 170 -10.89 -62.02 -37.01
C SER A 170 -11.78 -62.61 -35.89
N PRO A 171 -12.93 -61.99 -35.51
CA PRO A 171 -13.08 -61.11 -34.36
C PRO A 171 -14.11 -61.65 -33.33
N CYS A 172 -14.17 -61.10 -32.11
CA CYS A 172 -15.35 -61.27 -31.24
C CYS A 172 -15.40 -60.22 -30.12
N SER A 173 -16.34 -59.30 -30.23
CA SER A 173 -17.01 -58.63 -29.11
C SER A 173 -18.37 -59.35 -28.90
N PRO A 174 -19.27 -59.02 -27.94
CA PRO A 174 -19.24 -58.04 -26.84
C PRO A 174 -19.73 -58.64 -25.50
N SER A 175 -19.80 -57.86 -24.42
CA SER A 175 -20.99 -57.69 -23.55
C SER A 175 -20.64 -57.13 -22.15
N ARG A 176 -21.41 -56.11 -21.76
CA ARG A 176 -21.70 -55.68 -20.38
C ARG A 176 -22.95 -56.45 -19.93
N PRO A 177 -23.26 -56.65 -18.62
CA PRO A 177 -23.99 -55.59 -17.88
C PRO A 177 -23.89 -55.56 -16.31
N HIS A 178 -24.11 -54.34 -15.76
CA HIS A 178 -24.87 -53.96 -14.53
C HIS A 178 -24.49 -54.51 -13.11
N PRO A 179 -25.19 -54.15 -12.00
CA PRO A 179 -25.09 -52.87 -11.25
C PRO A 179 -25.01 -53.01 -9.69
N THR A 180 -24.97 -51.86 -8.99
CA THR A 180 -25.40 -51.57 -7.58
C THR A 180 -24.80 -52.32 -6.39
N VAL A 181 -24.30 -51.53 -5.42
CA VAL A 181 -24.94 -51.35 -4.10
C VAL A 181 -24.90 -49.87 -3.75
#